data_AF-A0A0N5C7L5-F1
#
_entry.id   AF-A0A0N5C7L5-F1
#
_cell.length_a   1.000
_cell.length_b   1.000
_cell.length_c   1.000
_cell.angle_alpha   90.00
_cell.angle_beta   90.00
_cell.angle_gamma   90.00
#
_symmetry.space_group_name_H-M   'P 1'
#
loop_
_entity.id
_entity.type
_entity.pdbx_description
1 polymer ?
#
loop_
_entity_poly.entity_id
_entity_poly.type
_entity_poly.pdbx_seq_one_letter_code
_entity_poly.pdbx_strand_id
1 'polypeptide(L)'
;MEKLNKQSSTASEKVLVHDLDKEEHINYFSKGESFEKICNEDNRSQNIGFSRQFKFHKDDFKEVTKPGEILSPLEPMLTYHNFVSAYWKVSLMFSRMNTFDVIISYIGPSKKMEDIPKGALGANFFHKQLPPVSMKGSVKAGYKTKGSIEYYDSEQLNPMGTTIKVYVASNVIKKDNFEKMFENSDFLYLDVTIIINKDYFDIEKFVGNALGSGTGKNEMTLATVLRKEKHEKCDFVFTVGDKSKDTAVDFFVHKSIISQSSPTLANIFAGTKTIQSDQFNIISNENRIVFPFLSENDMKVLLTYLYSGDVELPKFDSYAKVGRVLSLLVSKNDLLEIFKQWDQQMANFLLDLHRENVDKKLVIATVKCLIAIFSAPYGALPLSKRISVAILASKINENEGTQKNLFDSQELREIISRCNIDKQLHSVMQFKYNAMCVRKEYFK
;
A
#
# COMPACT_ATOMS: atom_id res chain seq x y z
N MET A 1 1.91 3.93 34.66
CA MET A 1 0.48 3.66 34.90
C MET A 1 -0.12 3.17 33.60
N GLU A 2 -0.89 2.10 33.71
CA GLU A 2 -1.30 1.14 32.68
C GLU A 2 -1.93 1.75 31.43
N LYS A 3 -1.53 1.26 30.25
CA LYS A 3 -2.41 1.24 29.08
C LYS A 3 -2.57 -0.22 28.67
N LEU A 4 -3.75 -0.74 29.00
CA LEU A 4 -4.17 -2.13 28.80
C LEU A 4 -4.27 -2.51 27.33
N ASN A 5 -3.92 -3.77 27.09
CA ASN A 5 -4.22 -4.65 25.97
C ASN A 5 -5.58 -4.35 25.30
N LYS A 6 -5.58 -4.13 23.98
CA LYS A 6 -6.80 -4.26 23.16
C LYS A 6 -7.24 -5.73 23.16
N GLN A 7 -8.15 -6.08 24.07
CA GLN A 7 -8.83 -7.37 24.08
C GLN A 7 -9.90 -7.40 22.98
N SER A 8 -9.77 -8.28 21.99
CA SER A 8 -10.91 -8.67 21.15
C SER A 8 -11.46 -9.99 21.70
N SER A 9 -12.56 -9.94 22.45
CA SER A 9 -13.19 -11.14 23.01
C SER A 9 -14.23 -11.72 22.04
N THR A 10 -13.84 -12.72 21.26
CA THR A 10 -14.78 -13.73 20.76
C THR A 10 -14.61 -14.97 21.62
N ALA A 11 -15.73 -15.56 22.08
CA ALA A 11 -15.87 -16.42 23.27
C ALA A 11 -15.06 -17.74 23.34
N SER A 12 -13.99 -17.93 22.56
CA SER A 12 -13.11 -19.10 22.62
C SER A 12 -11.61 -18.83 22.48
N GLU A 13 -11.16 -17.61 22.16
CA GLU A 13 -9.73 -17.33 21.91
C GLU A 13 -9.30 -15.97 22.50
N LYS A 14 -8.48 -16.00 23.55
CA LYS A 14 -7.83 -14.80 24.08
C LYS A 14 -6.57 -14.51 23.24
N VAL A 15 -6.56 -13.40 22.51
CA VAL A 15 -5.39 -12.91 21.77
C VAL A 15 -4.77 -11.76 22.55
N LEU A 16 -3.52 -11.94 22.98
CA LEU A 16 -2.73 -10.90 23.63
C LEU A 16 -1.77 -10.28 22.60
N VAL A 17 -1.89 -8.97 22.43
CA VAL A 17 -1.08 -8.21 21.49
C VAL A 17 -0.03 -7.43 22.28
N HIS A 18 1.23 -7.79 22.10
CA HIS A 18 2.35 -7.16 22.80
C HIS A 18 2.92 -5.99 21.98
N ASP A 19 3.01 -4.82 22.61
CA ASP A 19 3.57 -3.59 22.03
C ASP A 19 5.00 -3.38 22.55
N LEU A 20 5.98 -3.43 21.64
CA LEU A 20 7.41 -3.32 21.94
C LEU A 20 7.93 -1.87 21.91
N ASP A 21 7.04 -0.86 21.90
CA ASP A 21 7.29 0.59 21.73
C ASP A 21 8.40 1.24 22.61
N LYS A 22 9.08 0.49 23.49
CA LYS A 22 10.16 0.99 24.36
C LYS A 22 11.51 0.27 24.24
N GLU A 23 11.68 -0.69 23.34
CA GLU A 23 12.94 -1.43 23.23
C GLU A 23 13.64 -1.30 21.88
N GLU A 24 14.98 -1.28 21.91
CA GLU A 24 15.80 -1.32 20.70
C GLU A 24 15.56 -2.62 19.92
N HIS A 25 15.02 -2.47 18.71
CA HIS A 25 14.91 -3.55 17.73
C HIS A 25 16.24 -3.71 16.98
N ILE A 26 16.58 -4.95 16.61
CA ILE A 26 17.78 -5.20 15.82
C ILE A 26 17.57 -4.59 14.42
N ASN A 27 18.41 -3.62 14.08
CA ASN A 27 18.50 -3.11 12.74
C ASN A 27 19.48 -3.96 11.93
N TYR A 28 18.97 -4.73 10.97
CA TYR A 28 19.77 -5.58 10.09
C TYR A 28 20.28 -4.85 8.83
N PHE A 29 19.88 -3.60 8.61
CA PHE A 29 20.36 -2.76 7.52
C PHE A 29 21.25 -1.64 8.07
N SER A 30 22.47 -1.55 7.57
CA SER A 30 23.34 -0.43 7.91
C SER A 30 22.78 0.87 7.34
N LYS A 31 23.02 1.99 8.03
CA LYS A 31 22.74 3.32 7.46
C LYS A 31 23.47 3.45 6.13
N GLY A 32 22.78 3.90 5.09
CA GLY A 32 23.36 3.98 3.75
C GLY A 32 23.03 2.82 2.82
N GLU A 33 22.40 1.75 3.30
CA GLU A 33 22.07 0.59 2.45
C GLU A 33 20.68 0.69 1.82
N SER A 34 20.55 0.22 0.58
CA SER A 34 19.25 0.03 -0.07
C SER A 34 18.56 -1.22 0.50
N PHE A 35 17.24 -1.19 0.62
CA PHE A 35 16.44 -2.36 0.99
C PHE A 35 16.41 -3.45 -0.09
N GLU A 36 16.96 -3.18 -1.28
CA GLU A 36 17.17 -4.21 -2.30
C GLU A 36 18.42 -5.07 -2.04
N LYS A 37 19.39 -4.59 -1.26
CA LYS A 37 20.63 -5.33 -0.96
C LYS A 37 20.37 -6.69 -0.32
N ILE A 38 21.10 -7.72 -0.75
CA ILE A 38 21.11 -9.06 -0.13
C ILE A 38 22.51 -9.31 0.46
N CYS A 39 22.62 -9.85 1.69
CA CYS A 39 23.91 -9.93 2.39
C CYS A 39 24.99 -10.81 1.71
N ASN A 40 24.60 -11.73 0.84
CA ASN A 40 25.47 -12.72 0.19
C ASN A 40 25.15 -12.87 -1.30
N GLU A 41 25.12 -11.74 -2.03
CA GLU A 41 24.71 -11.67 -3.45
C GLU A 41 25.47 -12.61 -4.40
N ASP A 42 26.69 -13.01 -4.06
CA ASP A 42 27.49 -13.97 -4.84
C ASP A 42 26.88 -15.38 -4.88
N ASN A 43 25.93 -15.68 -4.00
CA ASN A 43 25.25 -16.97 -3.94
C ASN A 43 24.18 -17.09 -5.04
N ARG A 44 24.29 -18.09 -5.91
CA ARG A 44 23.36 -18.34 -7.04
C ARG A 44 22.03 -19.00 -6.65
N SER A 45 21.61 -18.90 -5.38
CA SER A 45 20.38 -19.54 -4.91
C SER A 45 19.14 -18.91 -5.55
N GLN A 46 18.12 -19.74 -5.73
CA GLN A 46 16.78 -19.29 -6.12
C GLN A 46 15.90 -18.95 -4.91
N ASN A 47 16.41 -19.13 -3.69
CA ASN A 47 15.65 -18.89 -2.46
C ASN A 47 16.22 -17.73 -1.67
N ILE A 48 15.34 -16.85 -1.22
CA ILE A 48 15.67 -15.74 -0.33
C ILE A 48 15.15 -16.09 1.06
N GLY A 49 16.06 -16.12 2.03
CA GLY A 49 15.80 -16.21 3.45
C GLY A 49 15.59 -14.83 4.06
N PHE A 50 14.51 -14.70 4.82
CA PHE A 50 14.15 -13.53 5.60
C PHE A 50 14.17 -13.95 7.06
N SER A 51 14.94 -13.29 7.90
CA SER A 51 15.04 -13.62 9.33
C SER A 51 14.74 -12.43 10.21
N ARG A 52 13.90 -12.61 11.23
CA ARG A 52 13.57 -11.59 12.22
C ARG A 52 13.51 -12.18 13.61
N GLN A 53 14.11 -11.47 14.56
CA GLN A 53 13.96 -11.75 15.97
C GLN A 53 12.74 -11.02 16.55
N PHE A 54 11.91 -11.78 17.25
CA PHE A 54 10.80 -11.27 18.06
C PHE A 54 11.14 -11.42 19.54
N LYS A 55 10.56 -10.57 20.39
CA LYS A 55 10.72 -10.62 21.84
C LYS A 55 9.34 -10.75 22.50
N PHE A 56 9.26 -11.54 23.56
CA PHE A 56 8.07 -11.68 24.40
C PHE A 56 8.49 -11.52 25.85
N HIS A 57 7.80 -10.67 26.60
CA HIS A 57 8.11 -10.43 28.00
C HIS A 57 7.55 -11.55 28.86
N LYS A 58 8.22 -11.88 29.97
CA LYS A 58 7.80 -12.93 30.90
C LYS A 58 6.36 -12.77 31.42
N ASP A 59 5.90 -11.53 31.55
CA ASP A 59 4.54 -11.23 32.03
C ASP A 59 3.46 -11.61 31.01
N ASP A 60 3.76 -11.59 29.71
CA ASP A 60 2.82 -12.02 28.67
C ASP A 60 2.43 -13.49 28.86
N PHE A 61 3.39 -14.32 29.29
CA PHE A 61 3.17 -15.74 29.54
C PHE A 61 2.36 -16.02 30.81
N LYS A 62 2.37 -15.10 31.79
CA LYS A 62 1.52 -15.22 32.99
C LYS A 62 0.04 -15.03 32.65
N GLU A 63 -0.24 -14.26 31.62
CA GLU A 63 -1.59 -14.03 31.14
C GLU A 63 -2.19 -15.20 30.34
N VAL A 64 -1.35 -16.18 29.96
CA VAL A 64 -1.72 -17.40 29.25
C VAL A 64 -1.96 -18.52 30.26
N THR A 65 -3.22 -18.83 30.49
CA THR A 65 -3.69 -19.76 31.51
C THR A 65 -4.29 -21.05 30.94
N LYS A 66 -4.76 -21.04 29.68
CA LYS A 66 -5.49 -22.17 29.07
C LYS A 66 -4.97 -22.55 27.69
N PRO A 67 -4.94 -23.85 27.34
CA PRO A 67 -4.63 -24.27 25.98
C PRO A 67 -5.55 -23.61 24.95
N GLY A 68 -4.97 -23.19 23.82
CA GLY A 68 -5.65 -22.45 22.75
C GLY A 68 -5.53 -20.92 22.87
N GLU A 69 -5.06 -20.39 23.99
CA GLU A 69 -4.76 -18.95 24.11
C GLU A 69 -3.50 -18.58 23.31
N ILE A 70 -3.51 -17.37 22.74
CA ILE A 70 -2.52 -16.93 21.74
C ILE A 70 -1.83 -15.64 22.20
N LEU A 71 -0.50 -15.64 22.17
CA LEU A 71 0.34 -14.43 22.23
C LEU A 71 0.73 -14.02 20.82
N SER A 72 0.72 -12.72 20.51
CA SER A 72 1.16 -12.21 19.22
C SER A 72 1.87 -10.87 19.41
N PRO A 73 3.02 -10.62 18.75
CA PRO A 73 3.57 -9.28 18.67
C PRO A 73 2.65 -8.39 17.82
N LEU A 74 2.64 -7.09 18.12
CA LEU A 74 1.88 -6.09 17.37
C LEU A 74 2.42 -5.92 15.93
N GLU A 75 3.74 -6.07 15.76
CA GLU A 75 4.43 -5.92 14.50
C GLU A 75 4.45 -7.23 13.68
N PRO A 76 4.00 -7.21 12.42
CA PRO A 76 4.17 -8.35 11.52
C PRO A 76 5.61 -8.46 11.01
N MET A 77 6.02 -9.65 10.59
CA MET A 77 7.23 -9.82 9.77
C MET A 77 6.97 -9.36 8.33
N LEU A 78 7.88 -8.58 7.75
CA LEU A 78 7.82 -8.16 6.35
C LEU A 78 8.85 -8.94 5.52
N THR A 79 8.40 -9.72 4.54
CA THR A 79 9.28 -10.25 3.48
C THR A 79 9.17 -9.34 2.26
N TYR A 80 10.27 -8.66 1.92
CA TYR A 80 10.32 -7.66 0.86
C TYR A 80 11.50 -7.87 -0.07
N HIS A 81 11.24 -7.86 -1.38
CA HIS A 81 12.26 -7.77 -2.42
C HIS A 81 11.61 -7.28 -3.72
N ASN A 82 12.35 -6.49 -4.50
CA ASN A 82 11.97 -6.02 -5.83
C ASN A 82 10.54 -5.45 -5.85
N PHE A 83 10.26 -4.51 -4.95
CA PHE A 83 8.95 -3.85 -4.78
C PHE A 83 7.76 -4.76 -4.37
N VAL A 84 7.97 -6.07 -4.26
CA VAL A 84 6.96 -7.03 -3.80
C VAL A 84 7.12 -7.26 -2.30
N SER A 85 6.03 -7.10 -1.56
CA SER A 85 5.99 -7.21 -0.09
C SER A 85 4.91 -8.19 0.36
N ALA A 86 5.22 -8.99 1.37
CA ALA A 86 4.27 -9.85 2.06
C ALA A 86 4.44 -9.75 3.57
N TYR A 87 3.31 -9.69 4.29
CA TYR A 87 3.31 -9.61 5.74
C TYR A 87 2.88 -10.93 6.37
N TRP A 88 3.57 -11.29 7.44
CA TRP A 88 3.35 -12.52 8.18
C TRP A 88 3.06 -12.22 9.64
N LYS A 89 1.98 -12.78 10.17
CA LYS A 89 1.65 -12.74 11.60
C LYS A 89 2.43 -13.85 12.26
N VAL A 90 3.15 -13.52 13.33
CA VAL A 90 3.75 -14.51 14.23
C VAL A 90 2.84 -14.62 15.44
N SER A 91 2.64 -15.83 15.93
CA SER A 91 1.79 -16.09 17.10
C SER A 91 2.34 -17.28 17.87
N LEU A 92 2.30 -17.22 19.21
CA LEU A 92 2.57 -18.35 20.08
C LEU A 92 1.24 -18.87 20.59
N MET A 93 0.94 -20.13 20.38
CA MET A 93 -0.27 -20.78 20.88
C MET A 93 0.10 -21.76 21.98
N PHE A 94 -0.55 -21.66 23.13
CA PHE A 94 -0.34 -22.63 24.21
C PHE A 94 -1.07 -23.93 23.90
N SER A 95 -0.32 -25.03 23.85
CA SER A 95 -0.81 -26.36 23.46
C SER A 95 -1.30 -27.15 24.67
N ARG A 96 -2.07 -28.21 24.40
CA ARG A 96 -2.50 -29.17 25.45
C ARG A 96 -1.34 -29.99 26.02
N MET A 97 -0.19 -30.04 25.33
CA MET A 97 0.99 -30.78 25.76
C MET A 97 1.90 -29.94 26.68
N ASN A 98 1.38 -28.83 27.22
CA ASN A 98 2.13 -27.90 28.07
C ASN A 98 3.35 -27.27 27.34
N THR A 99 3.20 -27.04 26.04
CA THR A 99 4.20 -26.42 25.17
C THR A 99 3.62 -25.20 24.46
N PHE A 100 4.47 -24.35 23.90
CA PHE A 100 4.08 -23.28 22.99
C PHE A 100 4.44 -23.67 21.56
N ASP A 101 3.43 -23.67 20.70
CA ASP A 101 3.57 -23.82 19.26
C ASP A 101 3.71 -22.44 18.62
N VAL A 102 4.56 -22.33 17.61
CA VAL A 102 4.70 -21.09 16.83
C VAL A 102 3.88 -21.21 15.57
N ILE A 103 2.95 -20.26 15.39
CA ILE A 103 2.08 -20.15 14.23
C ILE A 103 2.52 -18.94 13.41
N ILE A 104 2.75 -19.17 12.12
CA ILE A 104 3.04 -18.13 11.14
C ILE A 104 1.92 -18.11 10.11
N SER A 105 1.20 -16.99 10.05
CA SER A 105 0.07 -16.83 9.13
C SER A 105 0.35 -15.74 8.11
N TYR A 106 0.14 -16.04 6.84
CA TYR A 106 0.15 -15.02 5.79
C TYR A 106 -1.03 -14.06 5.98
N ILE A 107 -0.74 -12.77 6.20
CA ILE A 107 -1.77 -11.71 6.36
C ILE A 107 -2.08 -11.05 5.01
N GLY A 108 -1.37 -11.43 3.95
CA GLY A 108 -1.43 -10.70 2.71
C GLY A 108 -0.50 -9.51 2.70
N PRO A 109 -0.66 -8.66 1.70
CA PRO A 109 0.28 -7.60 1.45
C PRO A 109 -0.12 -6.34 2.25
N SER A 110 -1.11 -6.41 3.16
CA SER A 110 -1.55 -5.32 4.05
C SER A 110 -1.66 -5.76 5.52
N LYS A 111 -1.30 -4.88 6.46
CA LYS A 111 -1.74 -4.96 7.87
C LYS A 111 -3.24 -4.63 7.89
N LYS A 112 -4.10 -5.48 8.48
CA LYS A 112 -5.54 -5.19 8.65
C LYS A 112 -5.70 -3.80 9.29
N MET A 113 -6.61 -2.97 8.78
CA MET A 113 -7.10 -1.76 9.45
C MET A 113 -8.62 -1.86 9.63
N GLU A 114 -9.08 -1.41 10.79
CA GLU A 114 -10.49 -1.27 11.18
C GLU A 114 -11.11 -0.02 10.52
N ASP A 115 -12.43 -0.12 10.28
CA ASP A 115 -13.39 0.87 9.77
C ASP A 115 -13.08 1.64 8.47
N ILE A 116 -13.82 1.29 7.42
CA ILE A 116 -13.75 1.88 6.09
C ILE A 116 -14.92 2.88 5.90
N PRO A 117 -14.67 4.20 5.79
CA PRO A 117 -15.73 5.18 5.52
C PRO A 117 -16.22 5.12 4.06
N LYS A 118 -17.43 5.65 3.83
CA LYS A 118 -18.14 5.65 2.53
C LYS A 118 -17.33 6.40 1.45
N GLY A 119 -17.06 5.74 0.32
CA GLY A 119 -16.25 6.27 -0.80
C GLY A 119 -14.85 5.65 -0.93
N ALA A 120 -14.45 4.81 0.02
CA ALA A 120 -13.28 3.96 -0.09
C ALA A 120 -13.61 2.65 -0.84
N LEU A 121 -12.75 2.25 -1.78
CA LEU A 121 -12.83 1.00 -2.54
C LEU A 121 -12.34 -0.23 -1.77
N GLY A 122 -12.13 -0.09 -0.46
CA GLY A 122 -11.69 -1.18 0.41
C GLY A 122 -10.19 -1.16 0.68
N ALA A 123 -9.68 -2.27 1.19
CA ALA A 123 -8.28 -2.39 1.58
C ALA A 123 -7.34 -2.30 0.35
N ASN A 124 -6.12 -1.81 0.58
CA ASN A 124 -5.01 -1.72 -0.38
C ASN A 124 -4.50 -3.13 -0.77
N PHE A 125 -5.39 -4.00 -1.23
CA PHE A 125 -5.10 -5.35 -1.66
C PHE A 125 -4.58 -5.32 -3.09
N PHE A 126 -3.47 -6.01 -3.29
CA PHE A 126 -3.15 -6.53 -4.61
C PHE A 126 -4.18 -7.61 -4.95
N HIS A 127 -5.15 -7.31 -5.80
CA HIS A 127 -6.15 -8.30 -6.22
C HIS A 127 -5.53 -9.56 -6.86
N LYS A 128 -4.27 -9.49 -7.32
CA LYS A 128 -3.52 -10.62 -7.90
C LYS A 128 -2.45 -11.23 -7.00
N GLN A 129 -2.05 -10.58 -5.89
CA GLN A 129 -0.97 -11.11 -5.06
C GLN A 129 -1.52 -12.17 -4.13
N LEU A 130 -1.30 -13.42 -4.54
CA LEU A 130 -1.59 -14.60 -3.74
C LEU A 130 -0.44 -14.88 -2.77
N PRO A 131 -0.66 -15.69 -1.72
CA PRO A 131 0.43 -16.22 -0.93
C PRO A 131 1.48 -16.95 -1.78
N PRO A 132 2.75 -17.05 -1.34
CA PRO A 132 3.73 -17.90 -1.98
C PRO A 132 3.23 -19.35 -2.13
N VAL A 133 3.52 -19.97 -3.28
CA VAL A 133 3.11 -21.35 -3.58
C VAL A 133 3.64 -22.31 -2.52
N SER A 134 4.92 -22.17 -2.22
CA SER A 134 5.63 -22.89 -1.16
C SER A 134 6.48 -21.92 -0.34
N MET A 135 6.70 -22.30 0.90
CA MET A 135 7.55 -21.60 1.85
C MET A 135 8.23 -22.68 2.69
N LYS A 136 9.52 -22.53 2.93
CA LYS A 136 10.23 -23.27 3.99
C LYS A 136 10.54 -22.29 5.12
N GLY A 137 10.90 -22.82 6.27
CA GLY A 137 11.44 -21.97 7.32
C GLY A 137 11.56 -22.70 8.62
N SER A 138 12.11 -22.00 9.59
CA SER A 138 12.37 -22.55 10.90
C SER A 138 12.23 -21.47 11.95
N VAL A 139 12.07 -21.93 13.18
CA VAL A 139 11.98 -21.08 14.35
C VAL A 139 12.99 -21.56 15.39
N LYS A 140 13.63 -20.63 16.07
CA LYS A 140 14.48 -20.88 17.23
C LYS A 140 13.99 -20.02 18.37
N ALA A 141 13.76 -20.63 19.52
CA ALA A 141 13.49 -19.93 20.76
C ALA A 141 14.79 -19.86 21.58
N GLY A 142 14.99 -18.76 22.30
CA GLY A 142 16.17 -18.59 23.14
C GLY A 142 15.98 -17.50 24.18
N TYR A 143 16.97 -17.37 25.06
CA TYR A 143 17.02 -16.34 26.09
C TYR A 143 18.42 -15.79 26.24
N LYS A 144 18.53 -14.59 26.82
CA LYS A 144 19.82 -13.92 26.95
C LYS A 144 20.54 -14.42 28.21
N THR A 145 21.74 -14.95 28.05
CA THR A 145 22.65 -15.36 29.12
C THR A 145 23.99 -14.63 28.95
N LYS A 146 24.43 -13.88 29.97
CA LYS A 146 25.76 -13.21 30.00
C LYS A 146 26.12 -12.40 28.74
N GLY A 147 25.12 -11.76 28.11
CA GLY A 147 25.31 -10.90 26.94
C GLY A 147 25.11 -11.57 25.58
N SER A 148 25.05 -12.90 25.50
CA SER A 148 24.72 -13.68 24.31
C SER A 148 23.34 -14.32 24.39
N ILE A 149 22.70 -14.62 23.26
CA ILE A 149 21.45 -15.38 23.23
C ILE A 149 21.79 -16.87 23.10
N GLU A 150 21.33 -17.66 24.05
CA GLU A 150 21.37 -19.12 24.00
C GLU A 150 20.05 -19.61 23.40
N TYR A 151 20.14 -20.32 22.27
CA TYR A 151 18.98 -20.88 21.58
C TYR A 151 18.80 -22.35 21.89
N TYR A 152 17.55 -22.77 21.98
CA TYR A 152 17.14 -24.17 21.90
C TYR A 152 17.28 -24.70 20.46
N ASP A 153 16.97 -25.98 20.27
CA ASP A 153 16.95 -26.61 18.95
C ASP A 153 16.01 -25.88 17.98
N SER A 154 16.35 -25.95 16.69
CA SER A 154 15.58 -25.30 15.64
C SER A 154 14.44 -26.19 15.18
N GLU A 155 13.22 -25.67 15.30
CA GLU A 155 12.01 -26.37 14.84
C GLU A 155 11.64 -25.93 13.43
N GLN A 156 11.23 -26.88 12.59
CA GLN A 156 10.83 -26.62 11.21
C GLN A 156 9.36 -26.19 11.11
N LEU A 157 9.09 -25.27 10.21
CA LEU A 157 7.73 -24.83 9.89
C LEU A 157 7.05 -25.80 8.93
N ASN A 158 5.93 -26.38 9.36
CA ASN A 158 5.13 -27.29 8.56
C ASN A 158 3.82 -26.63 8.11
N PRO A 159 3.42 -26.78 6.84
CA PRO A 159 2.16 -26.21 6.35
C PRO A 159 0.96 -26.85 7.03
N MET A 160 0.03 -26.03 7.49
CA MET A 160 -1.28 -26.46 7.98
C MET A 160 -2.30 -26.36 6.84
N GLY A 161 -3.07 -27.42 6.61
CA GLY A 161 -4.08 -27.49 5.54
C GLY A 161 -5.30 -26.63 5.82
N THR A 162 -5.13 -25.30 5.84
CA THR A 162 -6.19 -24.32 6.11
C THR A 162 -6.42 -23.40 4.91
N THR A 163 -7.53 -22.66 4.91
CA THR A 163 -7.93 -21.74 3.83
C THR A 163 -6.97 -20.55 3.70
N ILE A 164 -6.29 -20.18 4.80
CA ILE A 164 -5.21 -19.20 4.84
C ILE A 164 -3.89 -19.97 4.83
N LYS A 165 -2.83 -19.47 4.16
CA LYS A 165 -1.51 -20.10 4.28
C LYS A 165 -0.99 -19.91 5.70
N VAL A 166 -1.04 -20.98 6.48
CA VAL A 166 -0.58 -21.06 7.87
C VAL A 166 0.50 -22.13 7.96
N TYR A 167 1.55 -21.83 8.72
CA TYR A 167 2.66 -22.72 9.00
C TYR A 167 2.85 -22.83 10.50
N VAL A 168 3.13 -24.03 10.99
CA VAL A 168 3.26 -24.32 12.42
C VAL A 168 4.60 -25.01 12.68
N ALA A 169 5.34 -24.50 13.65
CA ALA A 169 6.40 -25.22 14.32
C ALA A 169 5.85 -25.67 15.68
N SER A 170 5.79 -26.98 15.92
CA SER A 170 5.18 -27.53 17.13
C SER A 170 6.22 -27.72 18.23
N ASN A 171 5.80 -27.59 19.49
CA ASN A 171 6.61 -27.84 20.67
C ASN A 171 7.88 -27.01 20.78
N VAL A 172 7.87 -25.80 20.22
CA VAL A 172 9.05 -24.91 20.17
C VAL A 172 9.54 -24.58 21.56
N ILE A 173 8.64 -24.44 22.53
CA ILE A 173 9.01 -24.08 23.90
C ILE A 173 8.22 -24.90 24.89
N LYS A 174 8.91 -25.62 25.77
CA LYS A 174 8.29 -26.32 26.90
C LYS A 174 8.06 -25.35 28.03
N LYS A 175 6.87 -25.35 28.63
CA LYS A 175 6.55 -24.46 29.76
C LYS A 175 7.49 -24.68 30.95
N ASP A 176 7.92 -25.92 31.16
CA ASP A 176 8.86 -26.29 32.23
C ASP A 176 10.24 -25.60 32.09
N ASN A 177 10.58 -25.08 30.91
CA ASN A 177 11.81 -24.31 30.70
C ASN A 177 11.69 -22.84 31.14
N PHE A 178 10.48 -22.32 31.36
CA PHE A 178 10.25 -20.91 31.63
C PHE A 178 10.87 -20.43 32.93
N GLU A 179 10.86 -21.23 33.99
CA GLU A 179 11.46 -20.84 35.27
C GLU A 179 12.96 -20.54 35.09
N LYS A 180 13.71 -21.49 34.52
CA LYS A 180 15.15 -21.33 34.23
C LYS A 180 15.44 -20.19 33.23
N MET A 181 14.56 -20.02 32.26
CA MET A 181 14.69 -18.99 31.23
C MET A 181 14.52 -17.59 31.83
N PHE A 182 13.47 -17.40 32.63
CA PHE A 182 13.11 -16.12 33.22
C PHE A 182 13.86 -15.79 34.52
N GLU A 183 14.65 -16.72 35.05
CA GLU A 183 15.69 -16.43 36.05
C GLU A 183 16.80 -15.54 35.48
N ASN A 184 17.15 -15.71 34.20
CA ASN A 184 18.31 -15.09 33.58
C ASN A 184 17.97 -13.94 32.61
N SER A 185 16.72 -13.88 32.15
CA SER A 185 16.27 -12.87 31.19
C SER A 185 14.79 -12.54 31.41
N ASP A 186 14.41 -11.27 31.27
CA ASP A 186 12.98 -10.89 31.29
C ASP A 186 12.26 -11.23 29.97
N PHE A 187 13.01 -11.66 28.96
CA PHE A 187 12.53 -11.87 27.59
C PHE A 187 12.83 -13.26 27.06
N LEU A 188 11.82 -13.80 26.38
CA LEU A 188 12.01 -14.84 25.38
C LEU A 188 12.33 -14.17 24.04
N TYR A 189 13.37 -14.66 23.37
CA TYR A 189 13.72 -14.31 22.00
C TYR A 189 13.26 -15.42 21.05
N LEU A 190 12.59 -15.02 19.97
CA LEU A 190 12.09 -15.93 18.94
C LEU A 190 12.64 -15.51 17.59
N ASP A 191 13.62 -16.26 17.09
CA ASP A 191 14.18 -16.06 15.76
C ASP A 191 13.37 -16.84 14.74
N VAL A 192 12.72 -16.12 13.85
CA VAL A 192 11.87 -16.67 12.80
C VAL A 192 12.58 -16.49 11.46
N THR A 193 12.79 -17.59 10.74
CA THR A 193 13.32 -17.58 9.37
C THR A 193 12.26 -18.09 8.39
N ILE A 194 11.96 -17.28 7.37
CA ILE A 194 11.06 -17.61 6.26
C ILE A 194 11.87 -17.65 4.97
N ILE A 195 11.76 -18.73 4.21
CA ILE A 195 12.48 -18.94 2.95
C ILE A 195 11.45 -19.04 1.81
N ILE A 196 11.56 -18.12 0.85
CA ILE A 196 10.65 -18.00 -0.28
C ILE A 196 11.48 -18.00 -1.57
N ASN A 197 10.96 -18.66 -2.61
CA ASN A 197 11.57 -18.63 -3.93
C ASN A 197 11.53 -17.20 -4.50
N LYS A 198 12.65 -16.74 -5.08
CA LYS A 198 12.82 -15.38 -5.61
C LYS A 198 11.76 -15.00 -6.64
N ASP A 199 11.23 -15.97 -7.40
CA ASP A 199 10.24 -15.74 -8.45
C ASP A 199 8.91 -15.22 -7.89
N TYR A 200 8.66 -15.38 -6.58
CA TYR A 200 7.53 -14.75 -5.91
C TYR A 200 7.62 -13.21 -5.93
N PHE A 201 8.82 -12.67 -5.93
CA PHE A 201 9.11 -11.23 -5.86
C PHE A 201 9.29 -10.59 -7.25
N ASP A 202 8.77 -11.23 -8.29
CA ASP A 202 8.83 -10.69 -9.64
C ASP A 202 7.75 -9.60 -9.83
N ILE A 203 8.16 -8.33 -9.80
CA ILE A 203 7.29 -7.17 -9.97
C ILE A 203 6.58 -7.15 -11.34
N GLU A 204 7.20 -7.75 -12.37
CA GLU A 204 6.66 -7.78 -13.73
C GLU A 204 5.40 -8.66 -13.82
N LYS A 205 5.16 -9.57 -12.86
CA LYS A 205 3.90 -10.33 -12.75
C LYS A 205 2.71 -9.46 -12.36
N PHE A 206 2.99 -8.30 -11.80
CA PHE A 206 2.01 -7.38 -11.23
C PHE A 206 1.82 -6.11 -12.06
N VAL A 207 2.86 -5.73 -12.78
CA VAL A 207 2.89 -4.62 -13.71
C VAL A 207 2.47 -5.13 -15.09
N GLY A 208 1.32 -4.65 -15.56
CA GLY A 208 0.85 -4.91 -16.91
C GLY A 208 1.09 -3.70 -17.81
N ASN A 209 0.88 -3.91 -19.11
CA ASN A 209 0.74 -2.81 -20.05
C ASN A 209 -0.46 -1.96 -19.63
N ALA A 210 -0.20 -0.70 -19.30
CA ALA A 210 -1.25 0.27 -19.01
C ALA A 210 -1.85 0.85 -20.30
N LEU A 211 -2.01 0.00 -21.33
CA LEU A 211 -2.63 0.38 -22.58
C LEU A 211 -4.10 0.64 -22.27
N GLY A 212 -4.55 1.85 -22.56
CA GLY A 212 -5.96 2.20 -22.52
C GLY A 212 -6.73 1.21 -23.39
N SER A 213 -7.86 0.72 -22.88
CA SER A 213 -8.86 0.04 -23.70
C SER A 213 -9.60 1.02 -24.62
N GLY A 214 -9.08 2.24 -24.79
CA GLY A 214 -9.64 3.26 -25.64
C GLY A 214 -9.74 2.77 -27.06
N THR A 215 -10.84 3.11 -27.71
CA THR A 215 -11.10 2.65 -29.08
C THR A 215 -10.49 3.58 -30.12
N GLY A 216 -9.81 4.65 -29.68
CA GLY A 216 -9.41 5.79 -30.52
C GLY A 216 -10.62 6.50 -31.18
N LYS A 217 -11.84 6.17 -30.75
CA LYS A 217 -13.05 6.78 -31.30
C LYS A 217 -13.03 8.27 -30.99
N ASN A 218 -13.39 9.07 -32.00
CA ASN A 218 -13.56 10.50 -31.89
C ASN A 218 -12.30 11.32 -31.58
N GLU A 219 -11.07 10.79 -31.72
CA GLU A 219 -9.81 11.52 -31.44
C GLU A 219 -9.75 12.91 -32.11
N MET A 220 -10.10 12.99 -33.41
CA MET A 220 -10.14 14.26 -34.12
C MET A 220 -11.16 15.25 -33.51
N THR A 221 -12.31 14.74 -33.04
CA THR A 221 -13.32 15.57 -32.39
C THR A 221 -12.85 16.00 -31.00
N LEU A 222 -12.23 15.09 -30.24
CA LEU A 222 -11.64 15.39 -28.94
C LEU A 222 -10.59 16.50 -29.05
N ALA A 223 -9.68 16.44 -30.02
CA ALA A 223 -8.65 17.46 -30.22
C ALA A 223 -9.25 18.87 -30.36
N THR A 224 -10.34 18.99 -31.12
CA THR A 224 -11.10 20.22 -31.29
C THR A 224 -11.76 20.71 -29.98
N VAL A 225 -12.39 19.79 -29.24
CA VAL A 225 -12.98 20.09 -27.93
C VAL A 225 -11.91 20.56 -26.94
N LEU A 226 -10.74 19.92 -26.90
CA LEU A 226 -9.62 20.29 -26.04
C LEU A 226 -9.00 21.64 -26.40
N ARG A 227 -9.10 22.07 -27.67
CA ARG A 227 -8.76 23.43 -28.12
C ARG A 227 -9.83 24.48 -27.80
N LYS A 228 -10.99 24.06 -27.27
CA LYS A 228 -12.12 24.92 -26.88
C LYS A 228 -12.76 25.61 -28.09
N GLU A 229 -12.65 24.98 -29.26
CA GLU A 229 -13.22 25.48 -30.52
C GLU A 229 -14.73 25.17 -30.56
N LYS A 230 -15.55 26.19 -30.81
CA LYS A 230 -17.00 26.01 -30.99
C LYS A 230 -17.29 25.63 -32.44
N HIS A 231 -17.85 24.44 -32.65
CA HIS A 231 -18.37 24.01 -33.95
C HIS A 231 -19.89 23.97 -33.96
N GLU A 232 -20.49 24.04 -35.15
CA GLU A 232 -21.94 23.99 -35.35
C GLU A 232 -22.60 22.73 -34.78
N LYS A 233 -21.84 21.63 -34.65
CA LYS A 233 -22.31 20.35 -34.12
C LYS A 233 -22.22 20.23 -32.59
N CYS A 234 -21.62 21.20 -31.91
CA CYS A 234 -21.57 21.21 -30.45
C CYS A 234 -22.91 21.66 -29.90
N ASP A 235 -23.54 20.84 -29.07
CA ASP A 235 -24.92 21.00 -28.58
C ASP A 235 -25.01 21.17 -27.05
N PHE A 236 -23.86 21.28 -26.38
CA PHE A 236 -23.77 21.47 -24.94
C PHE A 236 -22.44 22.11 -24.51
N VAL A 237 -22.37 22.64 -23.30
CA VAL A 237 -21.18 23.30 -22.76
C VAL A 237 -20.80 22.75 -21.39
N PHE A 238 -19.53 22.39 -21.22
CA PHE A 238 -18.93 22.16 -19.91
C PHE A 238 -18.09 23.37 -19.52
N THR A 239 -18.35 23.93 -18.34
CA THR A 239 -17.59 25.05 -17.79
C THR A 239 -16.81 24.59 -16.58
N VAL A 240 -15.55 24.97 -16.50
CA VAL A 240 -14.74 24.79 -15.29
C VAL A 240 -14.32 26.11 -14.68
N GLY A 241 -13.90 26.08 -13.43
CA GLY A 241 -13.45 27.27 -12.71
C GLY A 241 -14.60 28.13 -12.16
N ASP A 242 -14.20 29.18 -11.45
CA ASP A 242 -15.12 30.08 -10.77
C ASP A 242 -15.29 31.36 -11.59
N LYS A 243 -16.53 31.62 -12.04
CA LYS A 243 -16.89 32.84 -12.77
C LYS A 243 -16.63 34.10 -11.95
N SER A 244 -16.70 34.03 -10.62
CA SER A 244 -16.43 35.18 -9.75
C SER A 244 -14.95 35.59 -9.69
N LYS A 245 -14.05 34.68 -10.11
CA LYS A 245 -12.60 34.88 -10.10
C LYS A 245 -12.01 35.06 -11.50
N ASP A 246 -12.86 35.20 -12.52
CA ASP A 246 -12.48 35.24 -13.94
C ASP A 246 -11.59 34.07 -14.39
N THR A 247 -11.81 32.89 -13.78
CA THR A 247 -11.08 31.65 -14.10
C THR A 247 -11.93 30.67 -14.91
N ALA A 248 -13.10 31.12 -15.37
CA ALA A 248 -14.06 30.26 -16.04
C ALA A 248 -13.60 29.91 -17.45
N VAL A 249 -13.56 28.61 -17.76
CA VAL A 249 -13.18 28.11 -19.08
C VAL A 249 -14.29 27.22 -19.63
N ASP A 250 -14.71 27.52 -20.85
CA ASP A 250 -15.77 26.78 -21.56
C ASP A 250 -15.19 25.76 -22.54
N PHE A 251 -15.74 24.55 -22.49
CA PHE A 251 -15.53 23.47 -23.44
C PHE A 251 -16.85 23.18 -24.16
N PHE A 252 -16.84 23.27 -25.48
CA PHE A 252 -18.00 22.99 -26.32
C PHE A 252 -18.03 21.50 -26.63
N VAL A 253 -19.05 20.79 -26.13
CA VAL A 253 -19.11 19.32 -26.15
C VAL A 253 -20.31 18.81 -26.95
N HIS A 254 -20.33 17.49 -27.15
CA HIS A 254 -21.30 16.78 -27.99
C HIS A 254 -22.05 15.74 -27.15
N LYS A 255 -23.33 15.98 -26.85
CA LYS A 255 -24.17 15.10 -26.01
C LYS A 255 -24.15 13.66 -26.51
N SER A 256 -24.30 13.47 -27.83
CA SER A 256 -24.39 12.15 -28.46
C SER A 256 -23.14 11.28 -28.27
N ILE A 257 -21.96 11.90 -28.12
CA ILE A 257 -20.70 11.19 -27.89
C ILE A 257 -20.56 10.87 -26.41
N ILE A 258 -20.56 11.88 -25.55
CA ILE A 258 -20.23 11.70 -24.12
C ILE A 258 -21.30 10.92 -23.34
N SER A 259 -22.53 10.85 -23.86
CA SER A 259 -23.59 9.98 -23.28
C SER A 259 -23.26 8.50 -23.39
N GLN A 260 -22.45 8.09 -24.36
CA GLN A 260 -22.07 6.68 -24.55
C GLN A 260 -21.16 6.19 -23.43
N SER A 261 -20.31 7.08 -22.92
CA SER A 261 -19.32 6.81 -21.87
C SER A 261 -19.85 7.14 -20.46
N SER A 262 -21.03 7.75 -20.36
CA SER A 262 -21.59 8.21 -19.08
C SER A 262 -23.13 8.07 -19.05
N PRO A 263 -23.64 7.03 -18.37
CA PRO A 263 -25.08 6.89 -18.12
C PRO A 263 -25.67 8.09 -17.39
N THR A 264 -24.91 8.71 -16.48
CA THR A 264 -25.32 9.91 -15.75
C THR A 264 -25.53 11.09 -16.69
N LEU A 265 -24.58 11.35 -17.60
CA LEU A 265 -24.73 12.44 -18.58
C LEU A 265 -25.90 12.16 -19.54
N ALA A 266 -26.08 10.91 -19.98
CA ALA A 266 -27.23 10.53 -20.80
C ALA A 266 -28.57 10.89 -20.12
N ASN A 267 -28.70 10.59 -18.83
CA ASN A 267 -29.87 10.96 -18.02
C ASN A 267 -30.02 12.47 -17.84
N ILE A 268 -28.91 13.19 -17.63
CA ILE A 268 -28.93 14.65 -17.50
C ILE A 268 -29.45 15.30 -18.78
N PHE A 269 -28.98 14.84 -19.95
CA PHE A 269 -29.39 15.42 -21.23
C PHE A 269 -30.82 15.08 -21.62
N ALA A 270 -31.36 13.96 -21.13
CA ALA A 270 -32.77 13.62 -21.30
C ALA A 270 -33.70 14.41 -20.37
N GLY A 271 -33.17 14.99 -19.28
CA GLY A 271 -33.92 15.76 -18.30
C GLY A 271 -33.96 17.26 -18.59
N THR A 272 -34.96 17.95 -18.03
CA THR A 272 -35.13 19.42 -18.14
C THR A 272 -34.85 20.18 -16.84
N LYS A 273 -34.38 19.49 -15.79
CA LYS A 273 -34.23 20.05 -14.46
C LYS A 273 -32.84 20.66 -14.23
N THR A 274 -32.82 21.91 -13.79
CA THR A 274 -31.65 22.53 -13.17
C THR A 274 -31.36 21.81 -11.85
N ILE A 275 -30.12 21.39 -11.66
CA ILE A 275 -29.65 20.72 -10.43
C ILE A 275 -28.45 21.51 -9.94
N GLN A 276 -28.46 21.84 -8.66
CA GLN A 276 -27.31 22.46 -8.01
C GLN A 276 -26.73 21.49 -7.00
N SER A 277 -25.41 21.29 -7.07
CA SER A 277 -24.66 20.51 -6.11
C SER A 277 -23.29 21.13 -5.90
N ASP A 278 -22.61 20.69 -4.85
CA ASP A 278 -21.21 21.00 -4.59
C ASP A 278 -20.26 20.43 -5.66
N GLN A 279 -20.73 19.44 -6.43
CA GLN A 279 -19.93 18.70 -7.43
C GLN A 279 -20.13 19.18 -8.87
N PHE A 280 -21.32 19.64 -9.21
CA PHE A 280 -21.62 20.28 -10.48
C PHE A 280 -22.97 20.99 -10.45
N ASN A 281 -23.14 21.99 -11.32
CA ASN A 281 -24.40 22.70 -11.51
C ASN A 281 -24.89 22.52 -12.95
N ILE A 282 -26.07 21.95 -13.12
CA ILE A 282 -26.76 21.83 -14.42
C ILE A 282 -27.61 23.07 -14.62
N ILE A 283 -27.37 23.82 -15.69
CA ILE A 283 -28.13 25.00 -16.09
C ILE A 283 -28.87 24.63 -17.39
N SER A 284 -30.12 24.17 -17.25
CA SER A 284 -30.84 23.53 -18.35
C SER A 284 -31.16 24.49 -19.50
N ASN A 285 -31.52 25.75 -19.19
CA ASN A 285 -31.77 26.80 -20.17
C ASN A 285 -30.53 27.22 -20.98
N GLU A 286 -29.32 26.95 -20.46
CA GLU A 286 -28.06 27.26 -21.14
C GLU A 286 -27.43 26.04 -21.82
N ASN A 287 -28.05 24.85 -21.74
CA ASN A 287 -27.42 23.60 -22.16
C ASN A 287 -26.00 23.47 -21.57
N ARG A 288 -25.87 23.68 -20.26
CA ARG A 288 -24.57 23.83 -19.60
C ARG A 288 -24.46 23.02 -18.32
N ILE A 289 -23.28 22.45 -18.08
CA ILE A 289 -22.85 21.96 -16.77
C ILE A 289 -21.63 22.77 -16.32
N VAL A 290 -21.66 23.24 -15.08
CA VAL A 290 -20.56 23.96 -14.44
C VAL A 290 -19.92 23.06 -13.38
N PHE A 291 -18.60 22.88 -13.47
CA PHE A 291 -17.76 22.16 -12.51
C PHE A 291 -16.84 23.15 -11.78
N PRO A 292 -17.29 23.76 -10.68
CA PRO A 292 -16.67 24.97 -10.13
C PRO A 292 -15.27 24.75 -9.52
N PHE A 293 -14.93 23.53 -9.11
CA PHE A 293 -13.65 23.19 -8.47
C PHE A 293 -12.66 22.48 -9.41
N LEU A 294 -13.06 22.17 -10.65
CA LEU A 294 -12.14 21.61 -11.63
C LEU A 294 -11.32 22.72 -12.29
N SER A 295 -10.06 22.43 -12.58
CA SER A 295 -9.22 23.26 -13.44
C SER A 295 -9.37 22.86 -14.92
N GLU A 296 -8.83 23.68 -15.83
CA GLU A 296 -8.76 23.33 -17.26
C GLU A 296 -8.09 21.96 -17.47
N ASN A 297 -6.99 21.68 -16.77
CA ASN A 297 -6.28 20.40 -16.91
C ASN A 297 -7.12 19.22 -16.40
N ASP A 298 -7.89 19.41 -15.33
CA ASP A 298 -8.75 18.36 -14.78
C ASP A 298 -9.86 17.99 -15.76
N MET A 299 -10.43 19.01 -16.45
CA MET A 299 -11.44 18.79 -17.48
C MET A 299 -10.88 18.09 -18.71
N LYS A 300 -9.64 18.40 -19.13
CA LYS A 300 -8.99 17.70 -20.24
C LYS A 300 -8.93 16.20 -19.97
N VAL A 301 -8.51 15.79 -18.78
CA VAL A 301 -8.47 14.37 -18.38
C VAL A 301 -9.87 13.72 -18.45
N LEU A 302 -10.90 14.41 -17.95
CA LEU A 302 -12.29 13.89 -18.02
C LEU A 302 -12.78 13.76 -19.47
N LEU A 303 -12.54 14.77 -20.30
CA LEU A 303 -12.98 14.80 -21.69
C LEU A 303 -12.25 13.76 -22.54
N THR A 304 -10.95 13.55 -22.30
CA THR A 304 -10.19 12.47 -22.94
C THR A 304 -10.89 11.14 -22.73
N TYR A 305 -11.18 10.79 -21.47
CA TYR A 305 -11.91 9.57 -21.16
C TYR A 305 -13.31 9.53 -21.81
N LEU A 306 -14.10 10.59 -21.68
CA LEU A 306 -15.47 10.60 -22.18
C LEU A 306 -15.55 10.45 -23.72
N TYR A 307 -14.55 10.93 -24.46
CA TYR A 307 -14.56 10.91 -25.92
C TYR A 307 -13.90 9.68 -26.54
N SER A 308 -12.71 9.27 -26.05
CA SER A 308 -11.92 8.19 -26.63
C SER A 308 -11.94 6.90 -25.81
N GLY A 309 -12.33 6.99 -24.54
CA GLY A 309 -12.17 5.92 -23.54
C GLY A 309 -10.75 5.81 -22.99
N ASP A 310 -9.83 6.70 -23.42
CA ASP A 310 -8.47 6.70 -22.92
C ASP A 310 -8.40 7.22 -21.49
N VAL A 311 -7.58 6.57 -20.68
CA VAL A 311 -7.39 6.94 -19.29
C VAL A 311 -6.05 7.65 -19.16
N GLU A 312 -6.07 8.90 -18.71
CA GLU A 312 -4.87 9.67 -18.41
C GLU A 312 -4.70 9.86 -16.91
N LEU A 313 -3.45 9.92 -16.44
CA LEU A 313 -3.14 10.29 -15.06
C LEU A 313 -3.46 11.78 -14.82
N PRO A 314 -4.27 12.11 -13.79
CA PRO A 314 -4.38 13.48 -13.32
C PRO A 314 -3.04 14.03 -12.82
N LYS A 315 -2.95 15.35 -12.70
CA LYS A 315 -1.90 15.97 -11.88
C LYS A 315 -1.97 15.45 -10.44
N PHE A 316 -0.82 15.42 -9.76
CA PHE A 316 -0.69 14.78 -8.46
C PHE A 316 -1.65 15.33 -7.38
N ASP A 317 -2.02 16.61 -7.48
CA ASP A 317 -2.94 17.33 -6.60
C ASP A 317 -4.41 17.31 -7.10
N SER A 318 -4.69 16.57 -8.18
CA SER A 318 -6.00 16.54 -8.83
C SER A 318 -6.75 15.22 -8.73
N TYR A 319 -6.12 14.15 -8.24
CA TYR A 319 -6.74 12.81 -8.14
C TYR A 319 -8.06 12.80 -7.37
N ALA A 320 -8.14 13.51 -6.24
CA ALA A 320 -9.37 13.60 -5.45
C ALA A 320 -10.50 14.28 -6.23
N LYS A 321 -10.20 15.38 -6.93
CA LYS A 321 -11.16 16.17 -7.70
C LYS A 321 -11.68 15.38 -8.90
N VAL A 322 -10.77 14.85 -9.71
CA VAL A 322 -11.09 14.07 -10.92
C VAL A 322 -11.81 12.78 -10.54
N GLY A 323 -11.28 12.02 -9.56
CA GLY A 323 -11.87 10.77 -9.11
C GLY A 323 -13.29 10.94 -8.55
N ARG A 324 -13.55 12.05 -7.84
CA ARG A 324 -14.90 12.36 -7.34
C ARG A 324 -15.89 12.61 -8.48
N VAL A 325 -15.50 13.37 -9.50
CA VAL A 325 -16.37 13.63 -10.67
C VAL A 325 -16.58 12.35 -11.48
N LEU A 326 -15.52 11.58 -11.75
CA LEU A 326 -15.66 10.27 -12.43
C LEU A 326 -16.62 9.36 -11.68
N SER A 327 -16.54 9.31 -10.35
CA SER A 327 -17.45 8.49 -9.52
C SER A 327 -18.93 8.86 -9.67
N LEU A 328 -19.23 10.07 -10.15
CA LEU A 328 -20.59 10.52 -10.45
C LEU A 328 -20.98 10.26 -11.91
N LEU A 329 -20.03 10.41 -12.83
CA LEU A 329 -20.32 10.37 -14.27
C LEU A 329 -20.35 8.94 -14.82
N VAL A 330 -19.45 8.06 -14.40
CA VAL A 330 -19.25 6.76 -15.05
C VAL A 330 -19.86 5.62 -14.23
N SER A 331 -20.05 4.46 -14.87
CA SER A 331 -20.51 3.27 -14.16
C SER A 331 -19.47 2.78 -13.16
N LYS A 332 -19.89 2.02 -12.15
CA LYS A 332 -18.97 1.42 -11.17
C LYS A 332 -17.91 0.54 -11.84
N ASN A 333 -18.28 -0.21 -12.87
CA ASN A 333 -17.36 -1.13 -13.56
C ASN A 333 -16.29 -0.35 -14.32
N ASP A 334 -16.70 0.70 -15.03
CA ASP A 334 -15.77 1.58 -15.76
C ASP A 334 -14.84 2.31 -14.80
N LEU A 335 -15.36 2.80 -13.67
CA LEU A 335 -14.56 3.46 -12.65
C LEU A 335 -13.45 2.55 -12.09
N LEU A 336 -13.76 1.28 -11.84
CA LEU A 336 -12.77 0.31 -11.37
C LEU A 336 -11.68 0.06 -12.41
N GLU A 337 -12.03 0.01 -13.70
CA GLU A 337 -11.04 -0.16 -14.77
C GLU A 337 -10.18 1.11 -14.94
N ILE A 338 -10.75 2.31 -14.83
CA ILE A 338 -10.00 3.58 -14.81
C ILE A 338 -8.95 3.55 -13.70
N PHE A 339 -9.34 3.20 -12.48
CA PHE A 339 -8.40 3.18 -11.35
C PHE A 339 -7.33 2.12 -11.49
N LYS A 340 -7.67 0.95 -12.04
CA LYS A 340 -6.68 -0.07 -12.40
C LYS A 340 -5.68 0.46 -13.41
N GLN A 341 -6.11 1.20 -14.43
CA GLN A 341 -5.21 1.83 -15.39
C GLN A 341 -4.35 2.93 -14.75
N TRP A 342 -4.91 3.77 -13.88
CA TRP A 342 -4.13 4.73 -13.11
C TRP A 342 -3.04 4.06 -12.27
N ASP A 343 -3.36 2.96 -11.61
CA ASP A 343 -2.39 2.22 -10.79
C ASP A 343 -1.25 1.64 -11.66
N GLN A 344 -1.58 1.11 -12.84
CA GLN A 344 -0.59 0.57 -13.76
C GLN A 344 0.29 1.64 -14.40
N GLN A 345 -0.29 2.77 -14.85
CA GLN A 345 0.49 3.87 -15.44
C GLN A 345 1.44 4.49 -14.41
N MET A 346 0.97 4.72 -13.18
CA MET A 346 1.80 5.30 -12.12
C MET A 346 2.89 4.33 -11.66
N ALA A 347 2.59 3.03 -11.56
CA ALA A 347 3.59 2.01 -11.27
C ALA A 347 4.70 1.95 -12.32
N ASN A 348 4.33 1.89 -13.61
CA ASN A 348 5.29 1.92 -14.73
C ASN A 348 6.16 3.18 -14.68
N PHE A 349 5.55 4.35 -14.53
CA PHE A 349 6.26 5.62 -14.41
C PHE A 349 7.32 5.62 -13.29
N LEU A 350 6.98 5.09 -12.11
CA LEU A 350 7.92 5.01 -10.98
C LEU A 350 9.05 4.01 -11.22
N LEU A 351 8.74 2.85 -11.83
CA LEU A 351 9.74 1.83 -12.15
C LEU A 351 10.71 2.31 -13.22
N ASP A 352 10.22 3.00 -14.26
CA ASP A 352 11.06 3.58 -15.30
C ASP A 352 11.99 4.65 -14.72
N LEU A 353 11.47 5.57 -13.90
CA LEU A 353 12.30 6.54 -13.19
C LEU A 353 13.31 5.90 -12.24
N HIS A 354 12.94 4.78 -11.59
CA HIS A 354 13.87 4.05 -10.73
C HIS A 354 15.02 3.45 -11.55
N ARG A 355 14.73 2.89 -12.74
CA ARG A 355 15.73 2.35 -13.68
C ARG A 355 16.65 3.43 -14.24
N GLU A 356 16.16 4.67 -14.44
CA GLU A 356 16.99 5.82 -14.83
C GLU A 356 18.03 6.22 -13.77
N ASN A 357 17.83 5.81 -12.51
CA ASN A 357 18.74 6.02 -11.39
C ASN A 357 19.09 7.51 -11.11
N VAL A 358 18.12 8.41 -11.26
CA VAL A 358 18.26 9.85 -10.95
C VAL A 358 17.55 10.18 -9.64
N ASP A 359 18.25 10.03 -8.52
CA ASP A 359 17.70 10.12 -7.14
C ASP A 359 16.82 11.35 -6.90
N LYS A 360 17.30 12.55 -7.25
CA LYS A 360 16.54 13.79 -7.01
C LYS A 360 15.18 13.79 -7.71
N LYS A 361 15.16 13.36 -8.98
CA LYS A 361 13.92 13.27 -9.78
C LYS A 361 13.00 12.19 -9.21
N LEU A 362 13.58 11.03 -8.89
CA LEU A 362 12.85 9.88 -8.33
C LEU A 362 12.14 10.24 -7.02
N VAL A 363 12.82 10.95 -6.10
CA VAL A 363 12.25 11.37 -4.82
C VAL A 363 11.09 12.35 -5.03
N ILE A 364 11.28 13.37 -5.87
CA ILE A 364 10.22 14.35 -6.19
C ILE A 364 8.99 13.65 -6.78
N ALA A 365 9.20 12.77 -7.76
CA ALA A 365 8.15 11.99 -8.38
C ALA A 365 7.44 11.09 -7.37
N THR A 366 8.20 10.41 -6.51
CA THR A 366 7.65 9.51 -5.49
C THR A 366 6.79 10.25 -4.47
N VAL A 367 7.21 11.43 -4.01
CA VAL A 367 6.40 12.26 -3.09
C VAL A 367 5.11 12.72 -3.76
N LYS A 368 5.17 13.17 -5.03
CA LYS A 368 3.96 13.51 -5.80
C LYS A 368 3.02 12.32 -5.96
N CYS A 369 3.55 11.14 -6.29
CA CYS A 369 2.77 9.90 -6.38
C CYS A 369 2.13 9.54 -5.03
N LEU A 370 2.83 9.65 -3.91
CA LEU A 370 2.24 9.40 -2.59
C LEU A 370 1.10 10.37 -2.26
N ILE A 371 1.22 11.64 -2.63
CA ILE A 371 0.12 12.61 -2.49
C ILE A 371 -1.07 12.19 -3.34
N ALA A 372 -0.84 11.85 -4.61
CA ALA A 372 -1.87 11.37 -5.52
C ALA A 372 -2.57 10.11 -4.98
N ILE A 373 -1.82 9.12 -4.51
CA ILE A 373 -2.30 7.84 -3.98
C ILE A 373 -3.18 8.02 -2.76
N PHE A 374 -2.77 8.90 -1.82
CA PHE A 374 -3.55 9.16 -0.62
C PHE A 374 -4.75 10.08 -0.87
N SER A 375 -4.76 10.79 -2.00
CA SER A 375 -5.88 11.64 -2.44
C SER A 375 -6.88 10.91 -3.33
N ALA A 376 -6.44 9.87 -4.04
CA ALA A 376 -7.30 9.01 -4.83
C ALA A 376 -8.35 8.32 -3.93
N PRO A 377 -9.52 7.93 -4.47
CA PRO A 377 -10.49 7.13 -3.73
C PRO A 377 -9.83 5.93 -3.05
N TYR A 378 -9.92 5.87 -1.71
CA TYR A 378 -9.06 5.02 -0.89
C TYR A 378 -9.09 3.56 -1.34
N GLY A 379 -7.92 2.97 -1.63
CA GLY A 379 -7.79 1.59 -2.15
C GLY A 379 -7.65 1.48 -3.67
N ALA A 380 -7.73 2.58 -4.42
CA ALA A 380 -7.64 2.59 -5.89
C ALA A 380 -6.25 2.25 -6.46
N LEU A 381 -5.17 2.59 -5.76
CA LEU A 381 -3.79 2.53 -6.28
C LEU A 381 -2.83 1.68 -5.43
N PRO A 382 -3.14 0.40 -5.15
CA PRO A 382 -2.37 -0.44 -4.23
C PRO A 382 -0.96 -0.80 -4.72
N LEU A 383 -0.74 -1.00 -6.02
CA LEU A 383 0.58 -1.34 -6.57
C LEU A 383 1.52 -0.14 -6.48
N SER A 384 1.07 1.01 -6.99
CA SER A 384 1.80 2.27 -6.97
C SER A 384 2.17 2.70 -5.55
N LYS A 385 1.27 2.46 -4.58
CA LYS A 385 1.53 2.71 -3.16
C LYS A 385 2.74 1.94 -2.65
N ARG A 386 2.87 0.66 -3.00
CA ARG A 386 3.99 -0.17 -2.52
C ARG A 386 5.30 0.26 -3.13
N ILE A 387 5.32 0.45 -4.44
CA ILE A 387 6.50 0.94 -5.14
C ILE A 387 6.93 2.27 -4.52
N SER A 388 6.00 3.21 -4.37
CA SER A 388 6.30 4.54 -3.81
C SER A 388 6.82 4.48 -2.38
N VAL A 389 6.15 3.71 -1.51
CA VAL A 389 6.55 3.54 -0.11
C VAL A 389 7.92 2.88 0.00
N ALA A 390 8.18 1.83 -0.78
CA ALA A 390 9.44 1.11 -0.75
C ALA A 390 10.60 1.95 -1.30
N ILE A 391 10.40 2.66 -2.41
CA ILE A 391 11.39 3.59 -2.98
C ILE A 391 11.77 4.65 -1.94
N LEU A 392 10.78 5.37 -1.39
CA LEU A 392 11.07 6.46 -0.47
C LEU A 392 11.69 5.95 0.84
N ALA A 393 11.22 4.82 1.36
CA ALA A 393 11.79 4.21 2.56
C ALA A 393 13.27 3.80 2.35
N SER A 394 13.59 3.18 1.21
CA SER A 394 14.97 2.84 0.84
C SER A 394 15.83 4.10 0.72
N LYS A 395 15.35 5.12 0.00
CA LYS A 395 16.11 6.37 -0.19
C LYS A 395 16.34 7.16 1.09
N ILE A 396 15.40 7.13 2.04
CA ILE A 396 15.62 7.67 3.38
C ILE A 396 16.74 6.91 4.09
N ASN A 397 16.72 5.57 4.08
CA ASN A 397 17.77 4.76 4.71
C ASN A 397 19.16 4.97 4.06
N GLU A 398 19.20 5.06 2.73
CA GLU A 398 20.41 5.37 1.96
C GLU A 398 20.99 6.75 2.31
N ASN A 399 20.13 7.76 2.49
CA ASN A 399 20.58 9.12 2.79
C ASN A 399 21.02 9.31 4.25
N GLU A 400 20.50 8.52 5.19
CA GLU A 400 20.96 8.55 6.59
C GLU A 400 22.45 8.21 6.74
N GLY A 401 23.03 7.44 5.82
CA GLY A 401 24.47 7.16 5.77
C GLY A 401 25.33 8.33 5.26
N THR A 402 24.74 9.26 4.50
CA THR A 402 25.46 10.37 3.85
C THR A 402 25.22 11.74 4.50
N GLN A 403 24.33 11.82 5.50
CA GLN A 403 23.87 13.06 6.15
C GLN A 403 23.29 14.12 5.20
N LYS A 404 22.98 13.75 3.94
CA LYS A 404 22.33 14.64 2.99
C LYS A 404 20.83 14.71 3.26
N ASN A 405 20.28 15.93 3.23
CA ASN A 405 18.84 16.11 3.36
C ASN A 405 18.15 15.72 2.03
N LEU A 406 17.40 14.61 2.07
CA LEU A 406 16.65 14.09 0.93
C LEU A 406 15.57 15.07 0.42
N PHE A 407 15.08 15.95 1.30
CA PHE A 407 13.98 16.89 1.05
C PHE A 407 14.46 18.33 0.82
N ASP A 408 15.74 18.52 0.47
CA ASP A 408 16.35 19.85 0.40
C ASP A 408 15.94 20.65 -0.85
N SER A 409 15.34 20.01 -1.85
CA SER A 409 14.93 20.72 -3.06
C SER A 409 13.82 21.74 -2.75
N GLN A 410 13.93 22.92 -3.36
CA GLN A 410 12.92 23.98 -3.23
C GLN A 410 11.52 23.45 -3.55
N GLU A 411 11.40 22.69 -4.64
CA GLU A 411 10.13 22.09 -5.06
C GLU A 411 9.53 21.15 -3.99
N LEU A 412 10.33 20.30 -3.33
CA LEU A 412 9.82 19.43 -2.27
C LEU A 412 9.37 20.23 -1.06
N ARG A 413 10.12 21.27 -0.66
CA ARG A 413 9.72 22.14 0.46
C ARG A 413 8.38 22.84 0.18
N GLU A 414 8.18 23.32 -1.05
CA GLU A 414 6.92 23.92 -1.48
C GLU A 414 5.78 22.90 -1.50
N ILE A 415 6.01 21.68 -1.97
CA ILE A 415 4.99 20.62 -1.97
C ILE A 415 4.62 20.22 -0.54
N ILE A 416 5.61 19.96 0.32
CA ILE A 416 5.41 19.51 1.70
C ILE A 416 4.63 20.55 2.50
N SER A 417 4.99 21.83 2.37
CA SER A 417 4.30 22.92 3.07
C SER A 417 2.84 23.10 2.62
N ARG A 418 2.54 22.85 1.35
CA ARG A 418 1.17 22.98 0.81
C ARG A 418 0.28 21.77 1.06
N CYS A 419 0.83 20.55 1.06
CA CYS A 419 0.03 19.34 0.99
C CYS A 419 -0.11 18.56 2.30
N ASN A 420 0.66 18.88 3.36
CA ASN A 420 0.77 18.10 4.59
C ASN A 420 0.92 16.58 4.33
N ILE A 421 2.16 16.11 4.26
CA ILE A 421 2.47 14.72 3.89
C ILE A 421 2.67 13.78 5.08
N ASP A 422 2.25 14.16 6.30
CA ASP A 422 2.54 13.40 7.52
C ASP A 422 2.02 11.96 7.47
N LYS A 423 0.83 11.75 6.88
CA LYS A 423 0.23 10.41 6.73
C LYS A 423 1.03 9.55 5.76
N GLN A 424 1.51 10.14 4.67
CA GLN A 424 2.33 9.50 3.65
C GLN A 424 3.67 9.11 4.27
N LEU A 425 4.32 10.04 4.97
CA LEU A 425 5.57 9.79 5.68
C LEU A 425 5.41 8.75 6.77
N HIS A 426 4.32 8.76 7.53
CA HIS A 426 4.05 7.72 8.53
C HIS A 426 4.00 6.32 7.90
N SER A 427 3.31 6.16 6.76
CA SER A 427 3.28 4.90 6.02
C SER A 427 4.67 4.47 5.51
N VAL A 428 5.51 5.44 5.11
CA VAL A 428 6.88 5.21 4.65
C VAL A 428 7.78 4.78 5.82
N MET A 429 7.70 5.46 6.95
CA MET A 429 8.48 5.16 8.14
C MET A 429 8.08 3.81 8.75
N GLN A 430 6.79 3.46 8.73
CA GLN A 430 6.32 2.14 9.15
C GLN A 430 6.89 1.02 8.27
N PHE A 431 6.94 1.22 6.94
CA PHE A 431 7.57 0.26 6.03
C PHE A 431 9.06 0.17 6.29
N LYS A 432 9.76 1.31 6.36
CA LYS A 432 11.19 1.41 6.66
C LYS A 432 11.54 0.60 7.91
N TYR A 433 10.80 0.85 8.99
CA TYR A 433 10.96 0.15 10.27
C TYR A 433 10.80 -1.37 10.13
N ASN A 434 9.73 -1.84 9.47
CA ASN A 434 9.50 -3.27 9.28
C ASN A 434 10.56 -3.94 8.39
N ALA A 435 11.08 -3.23 7.39
CA ALA A 435 12.15 -3.71 6.51
C ALA A 435 13.50 -3.80 7.24
N MET A 436 13.85 -2.77 8.03
CA MET A 436 15.09 -2.73 8.82
C MET A 436 15.17 -3.88 9.84
N CYS A 437 14.03 -4.33 10.37
CA CYS A 437 13.95 -5.41 11.35
C CYS A 437 14.07 -6.82 10.74
N VAL A 438 14.34 -6.96 9.44
CA VAL A 438 14.40 -8.25 8.75
C VAL A 438 15.72 -8.40 8.01
N ARG A 439 16.51 -9.40 8.37
CA ARG A 439 17.73 -9.78 7.63
C ARG A 439 17.36 -10.50 6.34
N LYS A 440 18.01 -10.15 5.22
CA LYS A 440 17.77 -10.73 3.89
C LYS A 440 19.04 -11.36 3.32
N GLU A 441 18.99 -12.66 3.02
CA GLU A 441 20.11 -13.44 2.48
C GLU A 441 19.64 -14.52 1.50
N TYR A 442 20.46 -14.89 0.53
CA TYR A 442 20.26 -16.09 -0.29
C TYR A 442 20.49 -17.36 0.54
N PHE A 443 19.53 -18.28 0.50
CA PHE A 443 19.55 -19.51 1.28
C PHE A 443 19.76 -20.72 0.37
N LYS A 444 20.73 -21.59 0.65
CA LYS A 444 21.04 -22.74 -0.21
C LYS A 444 19.97 -23.82 -0.17
#